data_AF-A0A2T0YK87-F1
#
_entry.id   AF-A0A2T0YK87-F1
#
_cell.length_a   1.000
_cell.length_b   1.000
_cell.length_c   1.000
_cell.angle_alpha   90.00
_cell.angle_beta   90.00
_cell.angle_gamma   90.00
#
_symmetry.space_group_name_H-M   'P 1'
#
loop_
_entity.id
_entity.type
_entity.pdbx_description
1 polymer ?
#
loop_
_entity_poly.entity_id
_entity_poly.type
_entity_poly.pdbx_seq_one_letter_code
_entity_poly.pdbx_strand_id
1 'polypeptide(L)'
;MTEGGAGKIKGLGPAFATKFLYFAEGSTNEPRHVIIDKVVSTNLRRDAWPESPTAAWWPETYERYCNLLARWASEASERPEVNRTVRTDEIELALFKRK
;
A
#
# COMPACT_ATOMS: atom_id res chain seq x y z
N MET A 1 -4.99 -2.19 17.29
CA MET A 1 -5.84 -0.99 17.12
C MET A 1 -6.84 -0.94 18.27
N THR A 2 -7.58 0.16 18.44
CA THR A 2 -8.81 0.18 19.24
C THR A 2 -9.93 -0.55 18.50
N GLU A 3 -11.05 -0.83 19.15
CA GLU A 3 -12.25 -1.43 18.52
C GLU A 3 -12.82 -0.60 17.34
N GLY A 4 -12.46 0.68 17.24
CA GLY A 4 -12.81 1.57 16.11
C GLY A 4 -11.72 1.72 15.05
N GLY A 5 -10.67 0.89 15.06
CA GLY A 5 -9.59 0.96 14.07
C GLY A 5 -8.58 2.09 14.29
N ALA A 6 -8.67 2.81 15.42
CA ALA A 6 -7.71 3.85 15.76
C ALA A 6 -6.38 3.27 16.28
N GLY A 7 -5.29 3.99 16.05
CA GLY A 7 -3.98 3.66 16.61
C GLY A 7 -4.01 3.70 18.14
N LYS A 8 -3.27 2.79 18.79
CA LYS A 8 -3.07 2.83 20.26
C LYS A 8 -2.14 3.97 20.70
N ILE A 9 -1.42 4.58 19.75
CA ILE A 9 -0.52 5.71 19.97
C ILE A 9 -1.23 6.97 19.45
N LYS A 10 -1.36 7.97 20.32
CA LYS A 10 -1.98 9.25 19.97
C LYS A 10 -1.25 9.90 18.81
N GLY A 11 -1.98 10.29 17.76
CA GLY A 11 -1.43 10.90 16.55
C GLY A 11 -0.89 9.90 15.51
N LEU A 12 -0.76 8.62 15.84
CA LEU A 12 -0.32 7.58 14.90
C LEU A 12 -1.52 6.76 14.40
N GLY A 13 -2.32 7.38 13.54
CA GLY A 13 -3.39 6.67 12.85
C GLY A 13 -2.85 5.66 11.81
N PRO A 14 -3.71 4.77 11.27
CA PRO A 14 -3.28 3.74 10.32
C PRO A 14 -2.45 4.26 9.14
N ALA A 15 -2.85 5.36 8.49
CA ALA A 15 -2.08 5.95 7.37
C ALA A 15 -0.65 6.34 7.76
N PHE A 16 -0.48 6.93 8.95
CA PHE A 16 0.82 7.33 9.45
C PHE A 16 1.65 6.13 9.92
N ALA A 17 0.99 5.11 10.48
CA ALA A 17 1.66 3.86 10.85
C ALA A 17 2.27 3.17 9.61
N THR A 18 1.57 3.10 8.47
CA THR A 18 2.14 2.49 7.26
C THR A 18 3.29 3.30 6.67
N LYS A 19 3.24 4.64 6.75
CA LYS A 19 4.37 5.51 6.40
C LYS A 19 5.58 5.25 7.30
N PHE A 20 5.36 5.14 8.60
CA PHE A 20 6.40 4.78 9.55
C PHE A 20 7.04 3.43 9.20
N LEU A 21 6.22 2.40 8.94
CA LEU A 21 6.71 1.07 8.57
C LEU A 21 7.54 1.10 7.28
N TYR A 22 7.03 1.76 6.23
CA TYR A 22 7.75 1.91 4.96
C TYR A 22 9.13 2.55 5.14
N PHE A 23 9.21 3.67 5.87
CA PHE A 23 10.49 4.34 6.09
C PHE A 23 11.42 3.60 7.05
N ALA A 24 10.87 2.81 7.98
CA ALA A 24 11.67 2.01 8.91
C ALA A 24 12.39 0.83 8.23
N GLU A 25 11.86 0.32 7.11
CA GLU A 25 12.52 -0.73 6.32
C GLU A 25 13.79 -0.24 5.60
N GLY A 26 13.90 1.06 5.36
CA GLY A 26 15.01 1.66 4.60
C GLY A 26 14.94 1.39 3.09
N SER A 27 15.93 1.87 2.36
CA SER A 27 15.90 1.89 0.88
C SER A 27 16.66 0.75 0.20
N THR A 28 17.31 -0.13 0.96
CA THR A 28 18.21 -1.14 0.42
C THR A 28 17.51 -2.42 -0.03
N ASN A 29 16.31 -2.70 0.49
CA ASN A 29 15.55 -3.90 0.20
C ASN A 29 14.29 -3.61 -0.62
N GLU A 30 13.69 -4.66 -1.16
CA GLU A 30 12.32 -4.62 -1.67
C GLU A 30 11.36 -4.39 -0.48
N PRO A 31 10.49 -3.36 -0.52
CA PRO A 31 9.67 -3.00 0.62
C PRO A 31 8.60 -4.06 0.84
N ARG A 32 8.53 -4.61 2.06
CA ARG A 32 7.44 -5.51 2.46
C ARG A 32 6.21 -4.71 2.90
N HIS A 33 6.42 -3.46 3.29
CA HIS A 33 5.39 -2.53 3.72
C HIS A 33 5.30 -1.37 2.75
N VAL A 34 4.10 -1.11 2.22
CA VAL A 34 3.85 0.02 1.31
C VAL A 34 2.80 0.95 1.88
N ILE A 35 2.81 2.21 1.45
CA ILE A 35 1.96 3.25 2.03
C ILE A 35 0.52 3.04 1.55
N ILE A 36 -0.45 3.13 2.46
CA ILE A 36 -1.86 3.33 2.12
C ILE A 36 -2.36 4.59 2.80
N ASP A 37 -2.93 5.50 2.01
CA ASP A 37 -3.62 6.67 2.51
C ASP A 37 -4.93 6.92 1.76
N LYS A 38 -5.57 8.05 2.05
CA LYS A 38 -6.87 8.38 1.45
C LYS A 38 -6.81 8.50 -0.07
N VAL A 39 -5.70 8.99 -0.64
CA VAL A 39 -5.55 9.13 -2.10
C VAL A 39 -5.41 7.74 -2.71
N VAL A 40 -4.45 6.96 -2.21
CA VAL A 40 -4.20 5.60 -2.72
C VAL A 40 -5.44 4.73 -2.61
N SER A 41 -6.10 4.71 -1.45
CA SER A 41 -7.31 3.90 -1.25
C SER A 41 -8.49 4.33 -2.11
N THR A 42 -8.66 5.64 -2.37
CA THR A 42 -9.70 6.13 -3.27
C THR A 42 -9.46 5.66 -4.70
N ASN A 43 -8.23 5.76 -5.18
CA ASN A 43 -7.86 5.33 -6.53
C ASN A 43 -7.92 3.80 -6.68
N LEU A 44 -7.45 3.07 -5.67
CA LEU A 44 -7.54 1.62 -5.62
C LEU A 44 -9.00 1.15 -5.68
N ARG A 45 -9.88 1.79 -4.91
CA ARG A 45 -11.31 1.47 -4.90
C ARG A 45 -11.97 1.69 -6.26
N ARG A 46 -11.65 2.82 -6.90
CA ARG A 46 -12.23 3.18 -8.21
C ARG A 46 -11.88 2.18 -9.29
N ASP A 47 -10.64 1.74 -9.34
CA ASP A 47 -10.07 1.12 -10.54
C ASP A 47 -9.80 -0.38 -10.42
N ALA A 48 -9.61 -0.92 -9.21
CA ALA A 48 -9.07 -2.28 -9.08
C ALA A 48 -9.58 -3.09 -7.88
N TRP A 49 -10.09 -2.45 -6.83
CA TRP A 49 -10.63 -3.13 -5.65
C TRP A 49 -11.87 -2.40 -5.10
N PRO A 50 -13.05 -2.59 -5.73
CA PRO A 50 -14.28 -1.85 -5.40
C PRO A 50 -14.73 -1.95 -3.93
N GLU A 51 -14.42 -3.08 -3.30
CA GLU A 51 -14.74 -3.36 -1.88
C GLU A 51 -13.63 -2.95 -0.91
N SER A 52 -12.54 -2.31 -1.38
CA SER A 52 -11.50 -1.83 -0.48
C SER A 52 -12.00 -0.70 0.43
N PRO A 53 -11.66 -0.73 1.72
CA PRO A 53 -12.01 0.36 2.62
C PRO A 53 -11.15 1.60 2.32
N THR A 54 -11.79 2.77 2.36
CA THR A 54 -11.14 4.07 2.14
C THR A 54 -10.65 4.73 3.44
N ALA A 55 -10.88 4.08 4.58
CA ALA A 55 -10.45 4.50 5.91
C ALA A 55 -10.42 3.28 6.85
N ALA A 56 -9.85 3.45 8.06
CA ALA A 56 -9.80 2.40 9.09
C ALA A 56 -9.21 1.07 8.57
N TRP A 57 -8.02 1.13 7.97
CA TRP A 57 -7.32 -0.06 7.45
C TRP A 57 -6.86 -0.96 8.59
N TRP A 58 -7.67 -1.97 8.88
CA TRP A 58 -7.34 -3.06 9.81
C TRP A 58 -6.09 -3.83 9.34
N PRO A 59 -5.35 -4.50 10.24
CA PRO A 59 -4.13 -5.21 9.88
C PRO A 59 -4.32 -6.18 8.72
N GLU A 60 -5.44 -6.91 8.69
CA GLU A 60 -5.77 -7.89 7.67
C GLU A 60 -6.05 -7.22 6.32
N THR A 61 -6.67 -6.04 6.34
CA THR A 61 -6.88 -5.23 5.12
C THR A 61 -5.54 -4.74 4.59
N TYR A 62 -4.68 -4.24 5.48
CA TYR A 62 -3.37 -3.75 5.12
C TYR A 62 -2.47 -4.86 4.55
N GLU A 63 -2.48 -6.04 5.16
CA GLU A 63 -1.77 -7.21 4.65
C GLU A 63 -2.25 -7.61 3.25
N ARG A 64 -3.57 -7.71 3.04
CA ARG A 64 -4.13 -8.00 1.72
C ARG A 64 -3.73 -6.95 0.68
N TYR A 65 -3.67 -5.67 1.07
CA TYR A 65 -3.18 -4.59 0.23
C TYR A 65 -1.70 -4.76 -0.15
N CYS A 66 -0.82 -5.01 0.81
CA CYS A 66 0.60 -5.26 0.53
C CYS A 66 0.79 -6.47 -0.41
N ASN A 67 0.08 -7.57 -0.16
CA ASN A 67 0.14 -8.77 -1.00
C ASN A 67 -0.37 -8.51 -2.42
N LEU A 68 -1.42 -7.69 -2.57
CA LEU A 68 -1.95 -7.31 -3.88
C LEU A 68 -0.92 -6.52 -4.69
N LEU A 69 -0.27 -5.52 -4.08
CA LEU A 69 0.72 -4.69 -4.77
C LEU A 69 1.98 -5.49 -5.10
N ALA A 70 2.43 -6.36 -4.19
CA ALA A 70 3.58 -7.23 -4.44
C ALA A 70 3.31 -8.17 -5.63
N ARG A 71 2.10 -8.72 -5.71
CA ARG A 71 1.67 -9.52 -6.87
C ARG A 71 1.69 -8.70 -8.15
N TRP A 72 1.13 -7.49 -8.15
CA TRP A 72 1.14 -6.62 -9.34
C TRP A 72 2.54 -6.20 -9.76
N ALA A 73 3.46 -5.99 -8.81
CA ALA A 73 4.86 -5.71 -9.11
C ALA A 73 5.53 -6.92 -9.79
N SER A 74 5.26 -8.15 -9.31
CA SER A 74 5.70 -9.39 -9.97
C SER A 74 5.15 -9.50 -11.39
N GLU A 75 3.83 -9.38 -11.55
CA GLU A 75 3.16 -9.45 -12.84
C GLU A 75 3.66 -8.37 -13.81
N ALA A 76 3.94 -7.16 -13.32
CA ALA A 76 4.49 -6.08 -14.14
C ALA A 76 5.94 -6.34 -14.55
N SER A 77 6.75 -6.96 -13.68
CA SER A 77 8.14 -7.34 -13.98
C SER A 77 8.25 -8.46 -15.02
N GLU A 78 7.23 -9.31 -15.11
CA GLU A 78 7.17 -10.41 -16.09
C GLU A 78 6.76 -9.96 -17.50
N ARG A 79 6.31 -8.71 -17.65
CA ARG A 79 5.87 -8.19 -18.94
C ARG A 79 7.07 -8.00 -19.89
N PRO A 80 7.03 -8.50 -21.13
CA PRO A 80 8.14 -8.37 -22.08
C PRO A 80 8.57 -6.93 -22.34
N GLU A 81 7.63 -5.99 -22.31
CA GLU A 81 7.89 -4.56 -22.48
C GLU A 81 8.58 -3.90 -21.27
N VAL A 82 8.52 -4.54 -20.10
CA VAL A 82 9.13 -4.07 -18.86
C VAL A 82 10.44 -4.84 -18.65
N ASN A 83 11.51 -4.38 -19.29
CA ASN A 83 12.85 -5.02 -19.19
C ASN A 83 13.58 -4.68 -17.89
N ARG A 84 12.90 -4.78 -16.74
CA ARG A 84 13.45 -4.57 -15.39
C ARG A 84 12.51 -5.13 -14.34
N THR A 85 13.03 -5.34 -13.14
CA THR A 85 12.19 -5.53 -11.95
C THR A 85 11.45 -4.23 -11.62
N VAL A 86 10.14 -4.34 -11.41
CA VAL A 86 9.28 -3.31 -10.86
C VAL A 86 9.16 -3.54 -9.37
N ARG A 87 9.42 -2.51 -8.58
CA ARG A 87 9.27 -2.58 -7.13
C ARG A 87 7.82 -2.36 -6.71
N THR A 88 7.47 -2.87 -5.55
CA THR A 88 6.13 -2.79 -4.96
C THR A 88 5.72 -1.34 -4.66
N ASP A 89 6.66 -0.51 -4.22
CA ASP A 89 6.46 0.92 -3.97
C ASP A 89 6.24 1.74 -5.26
N GLU A 90 6.71 1.26 -6.42
CA GLU A 90 6.40 1.90 -7.70
C GLU A 90 4.93 1.73 -8.10
N ILE A 91 4.31 0.60 -7.75
CA ILE A 91 2.88 0.37 -7.97
C ILE A 91 2.04 1.26 -7.05
N GLU A 92 2.43 1.38 -5.77
CA GLU A 92 1.83 2.34 -4.83
C GLU A 92 1.92 3.77 -5.36
N LEU A 93 3.10 4.18 -5.83
CA LEU A 93 3.32 5.51 -6.40
C LEU A 93 2.46 5.76 -7.65
N ALA A 94 2.26 4.73 -8.49
CA ALA A 94 1.38 4.82 -9.65
C ALA A 94 -0.08 5.01 -9.24
N LEU A 95 -0.55 4.30 -8.20
CA LEU A 95 -1.88 4.52 -7.62
C LEU A 95 -2.01 5.93 -7.05
N PHE A 96 -1.02 6.41 -6.30
CA PHE A 96 -1.02 7.75 -5.70
C PHE A 96 -1.12 8.87 -6.76
N LYS A 97 -0.40 8.74 -7.88
CA LYS A 97 -0.35 9.74 -8.95
C LYS A 97 -1.59 9.74 -9.86
N ARG A 98 -2.47 8.74 -9.74
CA ARG A 98 -3.63 8.60 -10.61
C ARG A 98 -4.66 9.71 -10.30
N LYS A 99 -5.11 10.40 -11.35
CA LYS A 99 -6.15 11.45 -11.27
C LYS A 99 -7.50 10.86 -11.67
#